data_AF-A0A961UHI5-F1
#
_entry.id   AF-A0A961UHI5-F1
#
_cell.length_a   1.000
_cell.length_b   1.000
_cell.length_c   1.000
_cell.angle_alpha   90.00
_cell.angle_beta   90.00
_cell.angle_gamma   90.00
#
_symmetry.space_group_name_H-M   'P 1'
#
loop_
_entity.id
_entity.type
_entity.pdbx_description
1 polymer ?
#
loop_
_entity_poly.entity_id
_entity_poly.type
_entity_poly.pdbx_seq_one_letter_code
_entity_poly.pdbx_strand_id
1 'polypeptide(L)'
;MDKKVETAGGCPVMHGAITETGATVMDWWPKSLNLDILHQHDTKTNPLGKDFNYREALKTLDFEALKKDMHDLMTQSQEWWPADYGHYGGLMIRLAWHSAGSYRLADGRGGGGAGNIRFAPLNSWPDNGNLDKARRLLWPLKKKYGNAVSWADLIILAGTIAYESMGLKTFGFGFGRDDIWHPEKDTYWGAEREWLAPSDERYADVGKPDTMENPLA
;
A
#
# COMPACT_ATOMS: atom_id res chain seq x y z
N MET A 1 -21.30 39.78 2.70
CA MET A 1 -20.69 38.93 1.66
C MET A 1 -20.40 37.60 2.31
N ASP A 2 -21.34 36.67 2.17
CA ASP A 2 -21.31 35.36 2.81
C ASP A 2 -20.26 34.49 2.12
N LYS A 3 -19.16 34.18 2.82
CA LYS A 3 -18.26 33.11 2.40
C LYS A 3 -18.93 31.79 2.74
N LYS A 4 -19.45 31.09 1.72
CA LYS A 4 -19.72 29.65 1.80
C LYS A 4 -18.41 28.95 2.21
N VAL A 5 -18.39 28.39 3.40
CA VAL A 5 -17.39 27.41 3.80
C VAL A 5 -17.82 26.11 3.11
N GLU A 6 -17.11 25.72 2.05
CA GLU A 6 -17.25 24.36 1.53
C GLU A 6 -16.66 23.40 2.57
N THR A 7 -17.52 22.55 3.13
CA THR A 7 -17.14 21.49 4.05
C THR A 7 -16.44 20.38 3.28
N ALA A 8 -15.14 20.53 3.03
CA ALA A 8 -14.30 19.41 2.62
C ALA A 8 -14.16 18.43 3.80
N GLY A 9 -14.88 17.30 3.76
CA GLY A 9 -14.65 16.16 4.65
C GLY A 9 -15.79 15.66 5.54
N GLY A 10 -17.01 16.19 5.44
CA GLY A 10 -18.16 15.68 6.21
C GLY A 10 -18.88 14.51 5.50
N CYS A 11 -19.15 13.41 6.21
CA CYS A 11 -20.11 12.40 5.74
C CYS A 11 -21.51 13.05 5.66
N PRO A 12 -22.21 13.02 4.50
CA PRO A 12 -23.46 13.75 4.30
C PRO A 12 -24.67 13.12 5.00
N VAL A 13 -24.49 12.00 5.71
CA VAL A 13 -25.54 11.27 6.42
C VAL A 13 -25.18 11.16 7.90
N MET A 14 -26.00 11.76 8.76
CA MET A 14 -25.83 11.72 10.22
C MET A 14 -26.17 10.32 10.75
N HIS A 15 -25.16 9.56 11.19
CA HIS A 15 -25.35 8.28 11.87
C HIS A 15 -25.52 8.52 13.39
N GLY A 16 -26.50 7.86 14.02
CA GLY A 16 -26.82 8.05 15.45
C GLY A 16 -25.85 7.38 16.45
N ALA A 17 -24.84 6.66 15.95
CA ALA A 17 -23.73 6.11 16.73
C ALA A 17 -22.42 6.67 16.17
N ILE A 18 -21.37 6.77 17.01
CA ILE A 18 -20.01 7.17 16.57
C ILE A 18 -19.42 6.00 15.78
N THR A 19 -19.84 5.88 14.52
CA THR A 19 -19.37 4.86 13.56
C THR A 19 -18.35 5.42 12.58
N GLU A 20 -18.04 6.71 12.68
CA GLU A 20 -17.08 7.42 11.83
C GLU A 20 -16.06 8.19 12.66
N THR A 21 -14.85 8.35 12.12
CA THR A 21 -13.74 9.04 12.80
C THR A 21 -13.78 10.56 12.62
N GLY A 22 -14.80 11.12 11.95
CA GLY A 22 -14.89 12.53 11.60
C GLY A 22 -15.29 13.47 12.74
N ALA A 23 -15.79 12.92 13.85
CA ALA A 23 -16.11 13.66 15.06
C ALA A 23 -15.52 12.91 16.26
N THR A 24 -14.37 13.38 16.75
CA THR A 24 -13.66 12.76 17.87
C THR A 24 -13.57 13.71 19.04
N VAL A 25 -13.45 13.19 20.26
CA VAL A 25 -13.19 14.06 21.42
C VAL A 25 -11.85 14.80 21.29
N MET A 26 -10.93 14.26 20.49
CA MET A 26 -9.60 14.85 20.26
C MET A 26 -9.67 16.12 19.42
N ASP A 27 -10.81 16.41 18.78
CA ASP A 27 -11.03 17.66 18.05
C ASP A 27 -10.97 18.88 19.00
N TRP A 28 -11.31 18.69 20.28
CA TRP A 28 -11.14 19.70 21.33
C TRP A 28 -9.68 19.89 21.75
N TRP A 29 -8.84 18.88 21.57
CA TRP A 29 -7.42 18.87 21.96
C TRP A 29 -6.52 18.39 20.82
N PRO A 30 -6.49 19.08 19.67
CA PRO A 30 -5.78 18.62 18.47
C PRO A 30 -4.25 18.54 18.65
N LYS A 31 -3.72 19.10 19.73
CA LYS A 31 -2.28 19.08 20.11
C LYS A 31 -1.94 18.05 21.18
N SER A 32 -2.90 17.23 21.62
CA SER A 32 -2.64 16.14 22.56
C SER A 32 -1.70 15.10 21.95
N LEU A 33 -0.89 14.44 22.78
CA LEU A 33 -0.03 13.35 22.33
C LEU A 33 -0.88 12.19 21.79
N ASN A 34 -0.57 11.73 20.57
CA ASN A 34 -1.24 10.59 19.95
C ASN A 34 -0.60 9.27 20.41
N LEU A 35 -1.30 8.50 21.24
CA LEU A 35 -0.84 7.19 21.70
C LEU A 35 -1.27 6.02 20.78
N ASP A 36 -2.07 6.28 19.75
CA ASP A 36 -2.58 5.23 18.85
C ASP A 36 -1.48 4.55 18.04
N ILE A 37 -0.39 5.27 17.78
CA ILE A 37 0.76 4.74 17.05
C ILE A 37 1.46 3.60 17.79
N LEU A 38 1.28 3.50 19.11
CA LEU A 38 1.94 2.50 19.95
C LEU A 38 1.23 1.14 19.97
N HIS A 39 0.00 1.07 19.45
CA HIS A 39 -0.82 -0.16 19.48
C HIS A 39 -1.47 -0.51 18.14
N GLN A 40 -1.05 0.13 17.05
CA GLN A 40 -1.66 -0.08 15.74
C GLN A 40 -1.70 -1.57 15.34
N HIS A 41 -0.56 -2.28 15.39
CA HIS A 41 -0.45 -3.69 15.01
C HIS A 41 -0.76 -4.67 16.16
N ASP A 42 -1.81 -4.41 16.94
CA ASP A 42 -2.23 -5.30 18.03
C ASP A 42 -2.62 -6.71 17.51
N THR A 43 -2.29 -7.73 18.29
CA THR A 43 -2.78 -9.10 18.17
C THR A 43 -4.31 -9.23 17.98
N LYS A 44 -5.11 -8.34 18.57
CA LYS A 44 -6.59 -8.38 18.47
C LYS A 44 -7.11 -8.11 17.06
N THR A 45 -6.38 -7.34 16.26
CA THR A 45 -6.78 -7.02 14.89
C THR A 45 -6.21 -8.00 13.86
N ASN A 46 -5.32 -8.91 14.29
CA ASN A 46 -4.73 -9.93 13.44
C ASN A 46 -5.62 -11.20 13.37
N PRO A 47 -6.24 -11.51 12.22
CA PRO A 47 -7.12 -12.66 12.05
C PRO A 47 -6.39 -14.00 12.03
N LEU A 48 -5.06 -14.03 11.88
CA LEU A 48 -4.28 -15.27 11.85
C LEU A 48 -4.02 -15.84 13.25
N GLY A 49 -4.30 -15.05 14.29
CA GLY A 49 -4.07 -15.42 15.67
C GLY A 49 -2.62 -15.26 16.11
N LYS A 50 -2.43 -15.22 17.43
CA LYS A 50 -1.14 -14.97 18.09
C LYS A 50 -0.06 -16.03 17.82
N ASP A 51 -0.48 -17.25 17.50
CA ASP A 51 0.41 -18.41 17.35
C ASP A 51 0.84 -18.63 15.90
N PHE A 52 0.34 -17.82 14.96
CA PHE A 52 0.73 -17.90 13.55
C PHE A 52 2.15 -17.38 13.34
N ASN A 53 2.97 -18.16 12.61
CA ASN A 53 4.31 -17.78 12.22
C ASN A 53 4.44 -17.84 10.70
N TYR A 54 4.57 -16.67 10.06
CA TYR A 54 4.66 -16.60 8.60
C TYR A 54 5.91 -17.28 8.04
N ARG A 55 7.05 -17.20 8.73
CA ARG A 55 8.29 -17.85 8.26
C ARG A 55 8.14 -19.37 8.23
N GLU A 56 7.39 -19.96 9.15
CA GLU A 56 7.06 -21.38 9.12
C GLU A 56 6.03 -21.71 8.03
N ALA A 57 4.99 -20.90 7.88
CA ALA A 57 4.01 -21.06 6.80
C ALA A 57 4.65 -20.94 5.40
N LEU A 58 5.61 -20.04 5.24
CA LEU A 58 6.34 -19.81 4.00
C LEU A 58 7.16 -21.03 3.58
N LYS A 59 7.69 -21.82 4.53
CA LYS A 59 8.43 -23.06 4.21
C LYS A 59 7.56 -24.10 3.52
N THR A 60 6.23 -24.03 3.67
CA THR A 60 5.30 -24.95 2.99
C THR A 60 4.90 -24.46 1.60
N LEU A 61 5.38 -23.29 1.16
CA LEU A 61 5.06 -22.73 -0.14
C LEU A 61 5.75 -23.53 -1.26
N ASP A 62 4.96 -24.03 -2.20
CA ASP A 62 5.47 -24.50 -3.49
C ASP A 62 5.80 -23.29 -4.37
N PHE A 63 7.04 -22.83 -4.28
CA PHE A 63 7.51 -21.67 -5.02
C PHE A 63 7.51 -21.89 -6.53
N GLU A 64 7.87 -23.08 -7.01
CA GLU A 64 7.90 -23.38 -8.45
C GLU A 64 6.49 -23.33 -9.05
N ALA A 65 5.50 -23.86 -8.34
CA ALA A 65 4.10 -23.73 -8.74
C ALA A 65 3.66 -22.26 -8.72
N LEU A 66 3.97 -21.49 -7.67
CA LEU A 66 3.61 -20.07 -7.60
C LEU A 66 4.24 -19.27 -8.73
N LYS A 67 5.51 -19.52 -9.02
CA LYS A 67 6.24 -18.89 -10.11
C LYS A 67 5.58 -19.19 -11.45
N LYS A 68 5.24 -20.46 -11.71
CA LYS A 68 4.53 -20.85 -12.93
C LYS A 68 3.17 -20.15 -13.04
N ASP A 69 2.37 -20.16 -11.98
CA ASP A 69 1.07 -19.48 -11.96
C ASP A 69 1.19 -17.97 -12.22
N MET A 70 2.24 -17.32 -11.70
CA MET A 70 2.52 -15.92 -11.98
C MET A 70 2.88 -15.68 -13.44
N HIS A 71 3.70 -16.54 -14.05
CA HIS A 71 4.00 -16.46 -15.49
C HIS A 71 2.73 -16.61 -16.32
N ASP A 72 1.88 -17.59 -15.99
CA ASP A 72 0.59 -17.81 -16.67
C ASP A 72 -0.31 -16.56 -16.54
N LEU A 73 -0.42 -16.00 -15.33
CA LEU A 73 -1.19 -14.79 -15.04
C LEU A 73 -0.77 -13.62 -15.93
N MET A 74 0.52 -13.46 -16.23
CA MET A 74 1.00 -12.32 -17.03
C MET A 74 0.32 -12.25 -18.40
N THR A 75 -0.05 -13.37 -18.99
CA THR A 75 -0.66 -13.43 -20.34
C THR A 75 -2.14 -13.80 -20.34
N GLN A 76 -2.72 -14.16 -19.19
CA GLN A 76 -4.13 -14.52 -19.06
C GLN A 76 -5.00 -13.27 -18.87
N SER A 77 -5.17 -12.52 -19.96
CA SER A 77 -6.00 -11.32 -20.02
C SER A 77 -7.42 -11.58 -19.49
N GLN A 78 -7.92 -10.68 -18.66
CA GLN A 78 -9.25 -10.70 -18.06
C GLN A 78 -10.15 -9.67 -18.74
N GLU A 79 -11.39 -10.04 -19.07
CA GLU A 79 -12.32 -9.13 -19.77
C GLU A 79 -12.62 -7.84 -19.00
N TRP A 80 -12.66 -7.90 -17.67
CA TRP A 80 -12.94 -6.74 -16.81
C TRP A 80 -11.74 -5.77 -16.68
N TRP A 81 -10.54 -6.21 -17.07
CA TRP A 81 -9.36 -5.37 -17.17
C TRP A 81 -8.37 -5.95 -18.17
N PRO A 82 -8.59 -5.77 -19.49
CA PRO A 82 -7.78 -6.41 -20.51
C PRO A 82 -6.30 -6.04 -20.39
N ALA A 83 -5.41 -7.00 -20.67
CA ALA A 83 -3.98 -6.78 -20.64
C ALA A 83 -3.53 -5.95 -21.85
N ASP A 84 -2.86 -4.82 -21.60
CA ASP A 84 -2.19 -4.06 -22.65
C ASP A 84 -1.17 -4.95 -23.36
N TYR A 85 -1.19 -4.95 -24.70
CA TYR A 85 -0.35 -5.82 -25.53
C TYR A 85 -0.47 -7.33 -25.22
N GLY A 86 -1.56 -7.76 -24.57
CA GLY A 86 -1.75 -9.14 -24.13
C GLY A 86 -0.85 -9.56 -22.96
N HIS A 87 -0.22 -8.61 -22.25
CA HIS A 87 0.70 -8.93 -21.16
C HIS A 87 0.63 -7.92 -19.99
N TYR A 88 0.34 -8.38 -18.76
CA TYR A 88 0.24 -7.53 -17.55
C TYR A 88 1.59 -7.10 -16.95
N GLY A 89 2.71 -7.50 -17.54
CA GLY A 89 4.05 -7.25 -16.99
C GLY A 89 4.32 -5.80 -16.62
N GLY A 90 4.02 -4.84 -17.50
CA GLY A 90 4.18 -3.41 -17.18
C GLY A 90 3.35 -2.95 -15.97
N LEU A 91 2.11 -3.45 -15.86
CA LEU A 91 1.23 -3.16 -14.74
C LEU A 91 1.76 -3.74 -13.42
N MET A 92 2.29 -4.97 -13.44
CA MET A 92 2.83 -5.65 -12.25
C MET A 92 4.16 -5.05 -11.79
N ILE A 93 5.01 -4.62 -12.72
CA ILE A 93 6.22 -3.85 -12.42
C ILE A 93 5.84 -2.54 -11.74
N ARG A 94 4.89 -1.78 -12.29
CA ARG A 94 4.42 -0.54 -11.67
C ARG A 94 3.84 -0.80 -10.28
N LEU A 95 3.03 -1.84 -10.10
CA LEU A 95 2.50 -2.20 -8.77
C LEU A 95 3.61 -2.43 -7.74
N ALA A 96 4.62 -3.24 -8.10
CA ALA A 96 5.74 -3.53 -7.20
C ALA A 96 6.59 -2.28 -6.93
N TRP A 97 6.87 -1.47 -7.97
CA TRP A 97 7.58 -0.20 -7.86
C TRP A 97 6.87 0.76 -6.91
N HIS A 98 5.57 1.03 -7.11
CA HIS A 98 4.81 1.92 -6.24
C HIS A 98 4.68 1.37 -4.80
N SER A 99 4.63 0.05 -4.65
CA SER A 99 4.62 -0.57 -3.32
C SER A 99 5.94 -0.35 -2.59
N ALA A 100 7.08 -0.42 -3.28
CA ALA A 100 8.41 -0.23 -2.68
C ALA A 100 8.84 1.24 -2.61
N GLY A 101 8.34 2.08 -3.51
CA GLY A 101 8.83 3.42 -3.79
C GLY A 101 8.39 4.49 -2.79
N SER A 102 7.51 4.17 -1.84
CA SER A 102 7.14 5.10 -0.75
C SER A 102 8.18 5.14 0.38
N TYR A 103 9.27 4.37 0.28
CA TYR A 103 10.32 4.31 1.28
C TYR A 103 11.08 5.63 1.39
N ARG A 104 11.40 6.04 2.62
CA ARG A 104 12.16 7.25 2.91
C ARG A 104 13.34 6.94 3.82
N LEU A 105 14.52 7.39 3.43
CA LEU A 105 15.75 7.13 4.18
C LEU A 105 15.77 7.83 5.55
N ALA A 106 15.16 9.01 5.64
CA ALA A 106 15.29 9.88 6.81
C ALA A 106 14.70 9.27 8.10
N ASP A 107 13.64 8.48 8.00
CA ASP A 107 13.02 7.81 9.15
C ASP A 107 12.70 6.33 8.93
N GLY A 108 13.08 5.77 7.78
CA GLY A 108 12.93 4.35 7.46
C GLY A 108 11.49 3.90 7.21
N ARG A 109 10.53 4.82 7.09
CA ARG A 109 9.12 4.50 6.89
C ARG A 109 8.75 4.31 5.42
N GLY A 110 7.58 3.73 5.20
CA GLY A 110 7.08 3.39 3.87
C GLY A 110 7.75 2.14 3.29
N GLY A 111 7.62 1.98 1.97
CA GLY A 111 8.15 0.85 1.24
C GLY A 111 7.27 -0.41 1.26
N GLY A 112 7.78 -1.47 0.64
CA GLY A 112 7.01 -2.67 0.32
C GLY A 112 6.93 -3.71 1.43
N GLY A 113 7.48 -3.41 2.61
CA GLY A 113 7.72 -4.38 3.68
C GLY A 113 6.45 -4.95 4.33
N ALA A 114 5.35 -4.22 4.31
CA ALA A 114 4.10 -4.59 4.99
C ALA A 114 2.90 -4.81 4.04
N GLY A 115 3.10 -4.59 2.73
CA GLY A 115 2.00 -4.60 1.76
C GLY A 115 0.98 -3.48 1.98
N ASN A 116 1.36 -2.38 2.65
CA ASN A 116 0.47 -1.29 3.05
C ASN A 116 -0.23 -0.59 1.85
N ILE A 117 0.28 -0.77 0.62
CA ILE A 117 -0.38 -0.30 -0.62
C ILE A 117 -1.82 -0.82 -0.80
N ARG A 118 -2.24 -1.87 -0.07
CA ARG A 118 -3.63 -2.36 -0.07
C ARG A 118 -4.57 -1.61 0.88
N PHE A 119 -4.02 -0.77 1.77
CA PHE A 119 -4.76 0.02 2.75
C PHE A 119 -4.70 1.51 2.43
N ALA A 120 -5.59 2.27 3.06
CA ALA A 120 -5.50 3.72 3.03
C ALA A 120 -4.21 4.20 3.72
N PRO A 121 -3.66 5.36 3.31
CA PRO A 121 -4.10 6.19 2.19
C PRO A 121 -3.60 5.66 0.83
N LEU A 122 -2.59 4.79 0.83
CA LEU A 122 -1.85 4.38 -0.38
C LEU A 122 -2.73 3.70 -1.44
N ASN A 123 -3.76 2.96 -1.03
CA ASN A 123 -4.68 2.30 -1.96
C ASN A 123 -5.54 3.28 -2.78
N SER A 124 -5.55 4.57 -2.43
CA SER A 124 -6.34 5.63 -3.05
C SER A 124 -5.53 6.86 -3.43
N TRP A 125 -4.21 6.84 -3.25
CA TRP A 125 -3.35 7.91 -3.77
C TRP A 125 -3.54 8.06 -5.29
N PRO A 126 -3.60 9.30 -5.82
CA PRO A 126 -3.78 9.52 -7.26
C PRO A 126 -2.73 8.80 -8.12
N ASP A 127 -1.48 8.80 -7.65
CA ASP A 127 -0.38 8.14 -8.33
C ASP A 127 -0.48 6.61 -8.29
N ASN A 128 -1.32 6.04 -7.43
CA ASN A 128 -1.63 4.60 -7.39
C ASN A 128 -2.90 4.24 -8.17
N GLY A 129 -3.38 5.14 -9.04
CA GLY A 129 -4.53 4.92 -9.90
C GLY A 129 -4.44 3.59 -10.67
N ASN A 130 -5.55 2.85 -10.69
CA ASN A 130 -5.71 1.51 -11.27
C ASN A 130 -4.85 0.39 -10.67
N LEU A 131 -4.02 0.64 -9.65
CA LEU A 131 -3.28 -0.43 -8.96
C LEU A 131 -4.19 -1.30 -8.08
N ASP A 132 -5.39 -0.84 -7.77
CA ASP A 132 -6.48 -1.67 -7.22
C ASP A 132 -6.81 -2.85 -8.13
N LYS A 133 -6.80 -2.65 -9.45
CA LYS A 133 -7.03 -3.69 -10.46
C LYS A 133 -5.85 -4.66 -10.53
N ALA A 134 -4.63 -4.14 -10.48
CA ALA A 134 -3.41 -4.96 -10.41
C ALA A 134 -3.42 -5.89 -9.19
N ARG A 135 -3.76 -5.37 -8.00
CA ARG A 135 -3.93 -6.20 -6.79
C ARG A 135 -5.06 -7.21 -6.93
N ARG A 136 -6.16 -6.84 -7.60
CA ARG A 136 -7.29 -7.74 -7.86
C ARG A 136 -6.91 -8.88 -8.81
N LEU A 137 -6.07 -8.65 -9.80
CA LEU A 137 -5.55 -9.70 -10.69
C LEU A 137 -4.72 -10.74 -9.91
N LEU A 138 -3.97 -10.33 -8.88
CA LEU A 138 -3.20 -11.24 -8.02
C LEU A 138 -4.04 -12.03 -7.01
N TRP A 139 -5.29 -11.65 -6.78
CA TRP A 139 -6.15 -12.29 -5.78
C TRP A 139 -6.34 -13.81 -5.96
N PRO A 140 -6.56 -14.36 -7.17
CA PRO A 140 -6.67 -15.80 -7.35
C PRO A 140 -5.43 -16.56 -6.87
N LEU A 141 -4.23 -16.00 -7.04
CA LEU A 141 -2.98 -16.58 -6.53
C LEU A 141 -2.96 -16.50 -5.01
N LYS A 142 -3.25 -15.34 -4.42
CA LYS A 142 -3.34 -15.22 -2.95
C LYS A 142 -4.35 -16.21 -2.36
N LYS A 143 -5.48 -16.41 -3.03
CA LYS A 143 -6.51 -17.38 -2.63
C LYS A 143 -6.00 -18.82 -2.72
N LYS A 144 -5.26 -19.18 -3.77
CA LYS A 144 -4.70 -20.53 -3.97
C LYS A 144 -3.61 -20.85 -2.94
N TYR A 145 -2.70 -19.92 -2.68
CA TYR A 145 -1.52 -20.14 -1.82
C TYR A 145 -1.77 -19.76 -0.35
N GLY A 146 -2.89 -19.12 -0.04
CA GLY A 146 -3.34 -18.88 1.33
C GLY A 146 -2.28 -18.16 2.17
N ASN A 147 -2.06 -18.64 3.39
CA ASN A 147 -1.14 -18.02 4.35
C ASN A 147 0.34 -18.39 4.11
N ALA A 148 0.64 -19.26 3.14
CA ALA A 148 2.02 -19.60 2.78
C ALA A 148 2.72 -18.47 1.99
N VAL A 149 1.98 -17.46 1.53
CA VAL A 149 2.51 -16.23 0.93
C VAL A 149 1.71 -15.02 1.38
N SER A 150 2.38 -13.99 1.86
CA SER A 150 1.76 -12.72 2.26
C SER A 150 1.43 -11.86 1.05
N TRP A 151 0.52 -10.89 1.20
CA TRP A 151 0.32 -9.89 0.16
C TRP A 151 1.58 -9.05 -0.06
N ALA A 152 2.30 -8.73 1.02
CA ALA A 152 3.55 -7.98 0.95
C ALA A 152 4.58 -8.66 0.03
N ASP A 153 4.81 -9.96 0.19
CA ASP A 153 5.71 -10.70 -0.70
C ASP A 153 5.11 -10.89 -2.10
N LEU A 154 3.83 -11.25 -2.21
CA LEU A 154 3.18 -11.53 -3.50
C LEU A 154 3.23 -10.32 -4.44
N ILE A 155 3.04 -9.10 -3.92
CA ILE A 155 3.07 -7.86 -4.69
C ILE A 155 4.46 -7.59 -5.27
N ILE A 156 5.52 -7.71 -4.47
CA ILE A 156 6.89 -7.46 -4.94
C ILE A 156 7.37 -8.59 -5.85
N LEU A 157 6.96 -9.83 -5.57
CA LEU A 157 7.25 -10.97 -6.41
C LEU A 157 6.63 -10.82 -7.79
N ALA A 158 5.40 -10.31 -7.89
CA ALA A 158 4.74 -10.08 -9.19
C ALA A 158 5.55 -9.17 -10.11
N GLY A 159 6.16 -8.09 -9.59
CA GLY A 159 7.06 -7.24 -10.37
C GLY A 159 8.34 -7.96 -10.78
N THR A 160 8.90 -8.79 -9.90
CA THR A 160 10.09 -9.59 -10.19
C THR A 160 9.83 -10.61 -11.30
N ILE A 161 8.73 -11.37 -11.20
CA ILE A 161 8.33 -12.34 -12.24
C ILE A 161 7.97 -11.64 -13.54
N ALA A 162 7.38 -10.44 -13.50
CA ALA A 162 7.12 -9.67 -14.72
C ALA A 162 8.41 -9.28 -15.46
N TYR A 163 9.48 -8.90 -14.74
CA TYR A 163 10.78 -8.68 -15.38
C TYR A 163 11.33 -9.96 -16.01
N GLU A 164 11.29 -11.08 -15.28
CA GLU A 164 11.76 -12.38 -15.78
C GLU A 164 10.97 -12.86 -17.00
N SER A 165 9.64 -12.71 -16.99
CA SER A 165 8.76 -13.12 -18.10
C SER A 165 9.00 -12.30 -19.37
N MET A 166 9.54 -11.09 -19.24
CA MET A 166 9.90 -10.20 -20.35
C MET A 166 11.40 -10.26 -20.71
N GLY A 167 12.11 -11.28 -20.22
CA GLY A 167 13.49 -11.58 -20.62
C GLY A 167 14.58 -10.90 -19.79
N LEU A 168 14.24 -10.15 -18.74
CA LEU A 168 15.22 -9.59 -17.82
C LEU A 168 15.58 -10.61 -16.74
N LYS A 169 16.85 -11.05 -16.70
CA LYS A 169 17.37 -11.86 -15.61
C LYS A 169 17.54 -11.01 -14.35
N THR A 170 16.73 -11.27 -13.32
CA THR A 170 16.81 -10.61 -12.02
C THR A 170 17.96 -11.19 -11.19
N PHE A 171 18.43 -10.44 -10.17
CA PHE A 171 19.49 -10.91 -9.28
C PHE A 171 19.01 -12.03 -8.34
N GLY A 172 17.75 -11.98 -7.94
CA GLY A 172 17.11 -12.91 -7.03
C GLY A 172 15.96 -12.26 -6.29
N PHE A 173 15.24 -13.04 -5.48
CA PHE A 173 14.11 -12.59 -4.68
C PHE A 173 14.19 -13.19 -3.27
N GLY A 174 13.86 -12.38 -2.27
CA GLY A 174 13.76 -12.80 -0.87
C GLY A 174 12.34 -12.64 -0.34
N PHE A 175 11.79 -13.71 0.20
CA PHE A 175 10.53 -13.73 0.94
C PHE A 175 10.74 -13.37 2.43
N GLY A 176 9.64 -13.16 3.15
CA GLY A 176 9.63 -13.00 4.60
C GLY A 176 9.02 -11.70 5.09
N ARG A 177 8.24 -11.01 4.24
CA ARG A 177 7.49 -9.81 4.61
C ARG A 177 6.15 -10.21 5.22
N ASP A 178 5.92 -9.83 6.46
CA ASP A 178 4.64 -10.08 7.14
C ASP A 178 3.54 -9.11 6.67
N ASP A 179 2.30 -9.59 6.65
CA ASP A 179 1.13 -8.76 6.36
C ASP A 179 0.68 -7.98 7.60
N ILE A 180 0.26 -6.72 7.41
CA ILE A 180 -0.46 -5.93 8.42
C ILE A 180 -1.98 -6.02 8.23
N TRP A 181 -2.78 -5.60 9.22
CA TRP A 181 -4.24 -5.82 9.21
C TRP A 181 -5.09 -4.55 9.24
N HIS A 182 -4.44 -3.40 9.28
CA HIS A 182 -5.04 -2.07 9.21
C HIS A 182 -4.00 -1.09 8.65
N PRO A 183 -4.41 0.10 8.17
CA PRO A 183 -3.52 1.18 7.79
C PRO A 183 -2.46 1.51 8.84
N GLU A 184 -1.23 1.78 8.40
CA GLU A 184 -0.23 2.42 9.25
C GLU A 184 -0.67 3.86 9.57
N LYS A 185 -0.65 4.23 10.85
CA LYS A 185 -1.09 5.54 11.36
C LYS A 185 0.06 6.46 11.75
N ASP A 186 1.28 5.94 11.77
CA ASP A 186 2.46 6.58 12.33
C ASP A 186 3.40 7.16 11.28
N THR A 187 2.99 7.14 10.00
CA THR A 187 3.74 7.76 8.91
C THR A 187 3.24 9.17 8.61
N TYR A 188 4.14 10.14 8.71
CA TYR A 188 3.91 11.52 8.28
C TYR A 188 4.14 11.63 6.77
N TRP A 189 3.05 11.74 6.02
CA TRP A 189 3.06 11.87 4.54
C TRP A 189 3.10 13.32 4.05
N GLY A 190 3.07 14.29 4.96
CA GLY A 190 2.90 15.72 4.67
C GLY A 190 1.74 16.33 5.47
N ALA A 191 1.72 17.65 5.59
CA ALA A 191 0.68 18.40 6.29
C ALA A 191 -0.45 18.89 5.37
N GLU A 192 -0.29 18.72 4.06
CA GLU A 192 -1.22 19.18 3.03
C GLU A 192 -2.58 18.50 3.17
N ARG A 193 -3.64 19.25 2.83
CA ARG A 193 -5.04 18.78 2.96
C ARG A 193 -5.69 18.49 1.61
N GLU A 194 -4.95 18.65 0.52
CA GLU A 194 -5.40 18.42 -0.85
C GLU A 194 -4.45 17.46 -1.57
N TRP A 195 -5.02 16.55 -2.37
CA TRP A 195 -4.21 15.64 -3.17
C TRP A 195 -3.47 16.39 -4.27
N LEU A 196 -2.18 16.10 -4.43
CA LEU A 196 -1.32 16.77 -5.41
C LEU A 196 -1.31 18.30 -5.23
N ALA A 197 -1.40 18.75 -3.97
CA ALA A 197 -1.23 20.16 -3.63
C ALA A 197 0.09 20.71 -4.22
N PRO A 198 0.12 22.00 -4.60
CA PRO A 198 1.31 22.67 -5.11
C PRO A 198 2.57 22.41 -4.25
N SER A 199 3.72 22.25 -4.91
CA SER A 199 4.97 21.85 -4.23
C SER A 199 5.53 22.92 -3.29
N ASP A 200 5.14 24.18 -3.42
CA ASP A 200 5.56 25.27 -2.53
C ASP A 200 5.10 25.10 -1.08
N GLU A 201 4.15 24.21 -0.79
CA GLU A 201 3.78 23.86 0.58
C GLU A 201 4.84 23.01 1.31
N ARG A 202 5.66 22.25 0.56
CA ARG A 202 6.64 21.29 1.12
C ARG A 202 8.10 21.64 0.80
N TYR A 203 8.34 22.66 -0.01
CA TYR A 203 9.68 23.16 -0.34
C TYR A 203 9.79 24.61 0.11
N ALA A 204 10.90 24.97 0.77
CA ALA A 204 11.18 26.39 1.03
C ALA A 204 11.47 27.15 -0.28
N ASP A 205 12.03 26.47 -1.28
CA ASP A 205 12.28 26.97 -2.63
C ASP A 205 12.14 25.82 -3.63
N VAL A 206 11.11 25.86 -4.48
CA VAL A 206 10.82 24.79 -5.47
C VAL A 206 11.95 24.62 -6.49
N GLY A 207 12.79 25.64 -6.70
CA GLY A 207 13.98 25.55 -7.54
C GLY A 207 15.16 24.81 -6.89
N LYS A 208 15.07 24.48 -5.59
CA LYS A 208 16.12 23.88 -4.77
C LYS A 208 15.62 22.59 -4.10
N PRO A 209 15.85 21.42 -4.72
CA PRO A 209 15.35 20.14 -4.23
C PRO A 209 15.77 19.79 -2.79
N ASP A 210 16.92 20.30 -2.34
CA ASP A 210 17.46 20.11 -0.99
C ASP A 210 16.68 20.87 0.10
N THR A 211 15.75 21.74 -0.29
CA THR A 211 14.88 22.48 0.64
C THR A 211 13.56 21.80 0.94
N MET A 212 13.35 20.58 0.44
CA MET A 212 12.18 19.77 0.77
C MET A 212 12.08 19.52 2.27
N GLU A 213 10.86 19.60 2.81
CA GLU A 213 10.57 19.29 4.21
C GLU A 213 10.97 17.85 4.54
N ASN A 214 11.86 17.70 5.52
CA ASN A 214 12.24 16.41 6.08
C ASN A 214 11.07 15.86 6.94
N PRO A 215 10.64 14.60 6.79
CA PRO A 215 11.33 13.47 6.14
C PRO A 215 10.78 13.08 4.77
N LEU A 216 10.05 13.96 4.07
CA LEU A 216 9.36 13.63 2.82
C LEU A 216 10.34 13.21 1.71
N ALA A 217 9.86 12.42 0.74
CA ALA A 217 10.60 11.97 -0.44
C ALA A 217 9.67 11.73 -1.64
#